data_AF-A0A7S3P6V9-F1
#
_entry.id   AF-A0A7S3P6V9-F1
#
_cell.length_a   1.000
_cell.length_b   1.000
_cell.length_c   1.000
_cell.angle_alpha   90.00
_cell.angle_beta   90.00
_cell.angle_gamma   90.00
#
_symmetry.space_group_name_H-M   'P 1'
#
loop_
_entity.id
_entity.type
_entity.pdbx_description
1 polymer ?
#
loop_
_entity_poly.entity_id
_entity_poly.type
_entity_poly.pdbx_seq_one_letter_code
_entity_poly.pdbx_strand_id
1 'polypeptide(L)'
;ETKSGHVVALERSKTRYNTLCNRMEQFGCKDSVKVLHADAMHVDLANDPVFRNVTHALLDPSCSGSGLATNSTNGSASIFHAASRTHHQDDDGDDTMVATQVPPDQSTTVQQLASSQIALLLRVMQELPNLQVVA
;
A
#
# COMPACT_ATOMS: atom_id res chain seq x y z
N GLU A 1 5.82 -27.27 22.48
CA GLU A 1 5.17 -25.95 22.42
C GLU A 1 5.39 -25.36 21.04
N THR A 2 4.37 -25.36 20.17
CA THR A 2 4.43 -24.62 18.91
C THR A 2 4.19 -23.16 19.24
N LYS A 3 5.24 -22.32 19.18
CA LYS A 3 5.08 -20.86 19.33
C LYS A 3 4.17 -20.36 18.22
N SER A 4 2.94 -19.95 18.57
CA SER A 4 2.01 -19.31 17.64
C SER A 4 2.45 -17.86 17.42
N GLY A 5 2.97 -17.56 16.23
CA GLY A 5 3.25 -16.19 15.80
C GLY A 5 1.96 -15.45 15.44
N HIS A 6 1.95 -14.14 15.64
CA HIS A 6 0.85 -13.27 15.21
C HIS A 6 1.36 -12.22 14.22
N VAL A 7 0.53 -11.84 13.27
CA VAL A 7 0.83 -10.82 12.25
C VAL A 7 -0.13 -9.65 12.44
N VAL A 8 0.40 -8.43 12.37
CA VAL A 8 -0.40 -7.21 12.23
C VAL A 8 -0.23 -6.72 10.80
N ALA A 9 -1.33 -6.64 10.05
CA ALA A 9 -1.33 -6.22 8.65
C ALA A 9 -2.03 -4.86 8.51
N LEU A 10 -1.34 -3.87 7.94
CA LEU A 10 -1.88 -2.54 7.68
C LEU A 10 -2.31 -2.41 6.22
N GLU A 11 -3.50 -1.87 5.97
CA GLU A 11 -3.95 -1.54 4.61
C GLU A 11 -4.74 -0.23 4.62
N ARG A 12 -4.32 0.72 3.77
CA ARG A 12 -4.89 2.08 3.69
C ARG A 12 -6.19 2.14 2.88
N SER A 13 -6.31 1.33 1.83
CA SER A 13 -7.49 1.33 0.95
C SER A 13 -8.59 0.48 1.58
N LYS A 14 -9.77 1.07 1.78
CA LYS A 14 -10.93 0.36 2.35
C LYS A 14 -11.30 -0.90 1.54
N THR A 15 -11.27 -0.80 0.22
CA THR A 15 -11.58 -1.91 -0.68
C THR A 15 -10.57 -3.04 -0.50
N ARG A 16 -9.26 -2.74 -0.54
CA ARG A 16 -8.21 -3.76 -0.37
C ARG A 16 -8.21 -4.34 1.05
N TYR A 17 -8.49 -3.52 2.06
CA TYR A 17 -8.65 -3.95 3.44
C TYR A 17 -9.76 -5.01 3.56
N ASN A 18 -10.94 -4.75 2.97
CA ASN A 18 -12.03 -5.72 2.99
C ASN A 18 -11.64 -7.01 2.26
N THR A 19 -10.96 -6.91 1.11
CA THR A 19 -10.41 -8.08 0.41
C THR A 19 -9.44 -8.86 1.28
N LEU A 20 -8.53 -8.20 1.99
CA LEU A 20 -7.57 -8.83 2.88
C LEU A 20 -8.27 -9.55 4.04
N CYS A 21 -9.25 -8.92 4.70
CA CYS A 21 -10.06 -9.55 5.73
C CYS A 21 -10.75 -10.82 5.23
N ASN A 22 -11.39 -10.76 4.06
CA ASN A 22 -12.05 -11.93 3.47
C ASN A 22 -11.06 -13.06 3.17
N ARG A 23 -9.85 -12.74 2.69
CA ARG A 23 -8.79 -13.73 2.45
C ARG A 23 -8.33 -14.39 3.75
N MET A 24 -8.14 -13.62 4.81
CA MET A 24 -7.75 -14.18 6.11
C MET A 24 -8.81 -15.13 6.66
N GLU A 25 -10.09 -14.85 6.44
CA GLU A 25 -11.18 -15.75 6.82
C GLU A 25 -11.20 -17.02 5.94
N GLN A 26 -11.12 -16.87 4.62
CA GLN A 26 -11.12 -18.00 3.67
C GLN A 26 -9.97 -18.99 3.91
N PHE A 27 -8.80 -18.49 4.31
CA PHE A 27 -7.63 -19.33 4.60
C PHE A 27 -7.49 -19.75 6.06
N GLY A 28 -8.46 -19.42 6.93
CA GLY A 28 -8.45 -19.80 8.35
C GLY A 28 -7.37 -19.10 9.18
N CYS A 29 -6.91 -17.92 8.76
CA CYS A 29 -5.86 -17.14 9.43
C CYS A 29 -6.41 -15.99 10.31
N LYS A 30 -7.72 -15.92 10.51
CA LYS A 30 -8.39 -14.84 11.25
C LYS A 30 -7.88 -14.68 12.70
N ASP A 31 -7.48 -15.79 13.33
CA ASP A 31 -7.00 -15.80 14.71
C ASP A 31 -5.52 -15.44 14.84
N SER A 32 -4.73 -15.59 13.76
CA SER A 32 -3.29 -15.30 13.76
C SER A 32 -2.95 -13.97 13.08
N VAL A 33 -3.85 -13.38 12.29
CA VAL A 33 -3.62 -12.14 11.55
C VAL A 33 -4.63 -11.06 11.95
N LYS A 34 -4.15 -10.01 12.60
CA LYS A 34 -4.93 -8.80 12.89
C LYS A 34 -4.77 -7.79 11.76
N VAL A 35 -5.83 -7.58 10.99
CA VAL A 35 -5.84 -6.58 9.90
C VAL A 35 -6.35 -5.25 10.43
N LEU A 36 -5.64 -4.16 10.11
CA LEU A 36 -6.01 -2.78 10.47
C LEU A 36 -6.21 -1.95 9.20
N HIS A 37 -7.35 -1.26 9.11
CA HIS A 37 -7.59 -0.27 8.07
C HIS A 37 -6.91 1.05 8.47
N ALA A 38 -5.65 1.21 8.12
CA ALA A 38 -4.81 2.32 8.57
C ALA A 38 -3.73 2.67 7.53
N ASP A 39 -3.28 3.92 7.57
CA ASP A 39 -2.13 4.37 6.81
C ASP A 39 -0.85 4.22 7.63
N ALA A 40 0.10 3.42 7.14
CA ALA A 40 1.38 3.18 7.79
C ALA A 40 2.21 4.46 7.98
N MET A 41 1.98 5.49 7.17
CA MET A 41 2.64 6.80 7.32
C MET A 41 2.08 7.64 8.49
N HIS A 42 0.88 7.32 8.97
CA HIS A 42 0.15 8.16 9.93
C HIS A 42 -0.26 7.44 11.23
N VAL A 43 -0.17 6.12 11.28
CA VAL A 43 -0.42 5.35 12.51
C VAL A 43 0.70 5.54 13.52
N ASP A 44 0.38 5.54 14.82
CA ASP A 44 1.37 5.63 15.90
C ASP A 44 2.03 4.26 16.12
N LEU A 45 3.18 4.04 15.49
CA LEU A 45 3.95 2.80 15.61
C LEU A 45 4.71 2.70 16.95
N ALA A 46 4.98 3.83 17.60
CA ALA A 46 5.81 3.91 18.79
C ALA A 46 5.04 3.62 20.08
N ASN A 47 3.80 4.11 20.18
CA ASN A 47 3.03 4.03 21.43
C ASN A 47 1.80 3.12 21.36
N ASP A 48 1.29 2.77 20.17
CA ASP A 48 0.13 1.90 20.08
C ASP A 48 0.49 0.48 20.58
N PRO A 49 -0.22 -0.04 21.60
CA PRO A 49 0.03 -1.37 22.16
C PRO A 49 0.00 -2.51 21.13
N VAL A 50 -0.70 -2.33 20.00
CA VAL A 50 -0.76 -3.35 18.94
C VAL A 50 0.61 -3.61 18.30
N PHE A 51 1.49 -2.61 18.27
CA PHE A 51 2.84 -2.73 17.67
C PHE A 51 3.93 -3.03 18.69
N ARG A 52 3.63 -2.94 19.99
CA ARG A 52 4.61 -3.08 21.08
C ARG A 52 5.52 -4.31 20.94
N ASN A 53 4.97 -5.44 20.52
CA ASN A 53 5.69 -6.72 20.42
C ASN A 53 6.06 -7.11 18.98
N VAL A 54 5.97 -6.18 18.03
CA VAL A 54 6.42 -6.42 16.65
C VAL A 54 7.93 -6.53 16.64
N THR A 55 8.43 -7.68 16.19
CA THR A 55 9.86 -7.98 16.13
C THR A 55 10.43 -7.91 14.72
N HIS A 56 9.59 -8.04 13.69
CA HIS A 56 9.98 -8.05 12.29
C HIS A 56 8.92 -7.30 11.48
N ALA A 57 9.34 -6.63 10.41
CA ALA A 57 8.45 -5.92 9.51
C ALA A 57 8.74 -6.32 8.06
N LEU A 58 7.67 -6.54 7.29
CA LEU A 58 7.73 -6.67 5.84
C LEU A 58 7.09 -5.42 5.23
N LEU A 59 7.87 -4.65 4.47
CA LEU A 59 7.41 -3.43 3.82
C LEU A 59 7.23 -3.70 2.32
N ASP A 60 5.98 -3.68 1.89
CA ASP A 60 5.59 -3.75 0.47
C ASP A 60 4.95 -2.40 0.06
N PRO A 61 5.75 -1.36 -0.17
CA PRO A 61 5.21 -0.05 -0.52
C PRO A 61 4.71 -0.05 -1.97
N SER A 62 3.82 0.89 -2.28
CA SER A 62 3.40 1.13 -3.67
C SER A 62 4.62 1.29 -4.58
N CYS A 63 4.61 0.59 -5.71
CA CYS A 63 5.62 0.67 -6.75
C CYS A 63 5.03 1.32 -8.03
N SER A 64 5.88 1.73 -8.97
CA SER A 64 5.46 2.36 -10.22
C SER A 64 4.87 1.36 -11.22
N GLY A 65 4.88 0.06 -10.89
CA GLY A 65 4.42 -1.01 -11.78
C GLY A 65 5.33 -1.28 -12.98
N SER A 66 6.53 -0.68 -13.03
CA SER A 66 7.46 -0.79 -14.17
C SER A 66 7.91 -2.23 -14.48
N GLY A 67 7.87 -3.14 -13.50
CA GLY A 67 8.21 -4.56 -13.67
C GLY A 67 7.06 -5.46 -14.15
N LEU A 68 5.81 -4.98 -14.19
CA LEU A 68 4.65 -5.74 -14.68
C LEU A 68 4.42 -5.56 -16.20
N ALA A 69 5.21 -4.69 -16.84
CA ALA A 69 5.08 -4.35 -18.25
C ALA A 69 5.36 -5.54 -19.21
N THR A 70 5.95 -6.63 -18.74
CA THR A 70 6.25 -7.81 -19.58
C THR A 70 5.08 -8.77 -19.78
N ASN A 71 3.95 -8.62 -19.09
CA ASN A 71 2.83 -9.56 -19.19
C ASN A 71 1.57 -8.98 -19.87
N SER A 72 1.63 -7.77 -20.44
CA SER A 72 0.50 -7.16 -21.18
C SER A 72 0.63 -7.24 -22.70
N THR A 73 1.58 -8.00 -23.24
CA THR A 73 1.67 -8.27 -24.69
C THR A 73 0.63 -9.30 -25.10
N ASN A 74 -0.64 -8.88 -25.14
CA ASN A 74 -1.67 -9.28 -26.11
C ASN A 74 -3.01 -8.68 -25.69
N GLY A 75 -3.23 -7.41 -26.06
CA GLY A 75 -4.54 -6.78 -25.93
C GLY A 75 -4.45 -5.28 -25.68
N SER A 76 -4.40 -4.52 -26.79
CA SER A 76 -4.74 -3.09 -26.84
C SER A 76 -3.75 -2.14 -26.16
N ALA A 77 -2.99 -1.43 -26.99
CA ALA A 77 -2.24 -0.25 -26.61
C ALA A 77 -3.17 0.89 -26.14
N SER A 78 -3.70 0.79 -24.91
CA SER A 78 -4.42 1.87 -24.21
C SER A 78 -4.60 1.59 -22.70
N ILE A 79 -3.63 0.95 -22.04
CA ILE A 79 -3.70 0.73 -20.56
C ILE A 79 -2.68 1.58 -19.79
N PHE A 80 -1.61 2.07 -20.43
CA PHE A 80 -0.60 2.89 -19.76
C PHE A 80 -1.10 4.26 -19.27
N HIS A 81 -2.28 4.73 -19.71
CA HIS A 81 -2.85 6.00 -19.26
C HIS A 81 -3.83 5.88 -18.08
N ALA A 82 -4.28 4.66 -17.73
CA ALA A 82 -5.34 4.46 -16.75
C ALA A 82 -4.83 4.47 -15.28
N ALA A 83 -3.56 4.12 -15.04
CA ALA A 83 -3.03 4.06 -13.67
C ALA A 83 -2.81 5.44 -13.00
N SER A 84 -2.91 6.53 -13.76
CA SER A 84 -2.81 7.91 -13.25
C SER A 84 -4.15 8.65 -13.10
N ARG A 85 -5.29 8.02 -13.46
CA ARG A 85 -6.63 8.59 -13.28
C ARG A 85 -7.61 7.54 -12.76
N THR A 86 -7.72 7.44 -11.44
CA THR A 86 -8.97 7.01 -10.80
C THR A 86 -9.37 8.09 -9.79
N HIS A 87 -9.82 9.23 -10.33
CA HIS A 87 -10.94 9.93 -9.71
C HIS A 87 -12.19 9.11 -10.08
N HIS A 88 -12.85 8.53 -9.08
CA HIS A 88 -14.23 8.09 -9.24
C HIS A 88 -15.08 9.35 -9.44
N GLN A 89 -15.66 9.49 -10.62
CA GLN A 89 -16.66 10.50 -10.93
C GLN A 89 -17.93 9.74 -11.27
N ASP A 90 -18.90 9.83 -10.37
CA ASP A 90 -20.29 9.51 -10.65
C ASP A 90 -20.82 10.51 -11.69
N ASP A 91 -21.58 9.96 -12.61
CA ASP A 91 -22.26 10.60 -13.75
C ASP A 91 -23.35 11.57 -13.26
N ASP A 92 -23.16 12.86 -13.51
CA ASP A 92 -24.22 13.86 -13.69
C ASP A 92 -23.66 15.02 -14.53
N GLY A 93 -24.31 15.32 -15.65
CA GLY A 93 -23.79 16.18 -16.70
C GLY A 93 -23.62 17.66 -16.32
N ASP A 94 -22.49 18.24 -16.75
CA ASP A 94 -22.35 19.66 -17.05
C ASP A 94 -21.20 19.87 -18.06
N ASP A 95 -21.48 20.61 -19.13
CA ASP A 95 -20.59 20.84 -20.27
C ASP A 95 -19.60 21.97 -19.92
N THR A 96 -18.60 21.67 -19.09
CA THR A 96 -17.52 22.60 -18.76
C THR A 96 -16.18 22.11 -19.32
N MET A 97 -15.60 22.88 -20.24
CA MET A 97 -14.28 22.67 -20.84
C MET A 97 -13.17 22.58 -19.76
N VAL A 98 -12.78 21.37 -19.38
CA VAL A 98 -11.69 21.13 -18.42
C VAL A 98 -10.34 21.33 -19.10
N ALA A 99 -9.57 22.29 -18.58
CA ALA A 99 -8.22 22.62 -19.00
C ALA A 99 -7.33 21.36 -19.12
N THR A 100 -6.61 21.25 -20.24
CA THR A 100 -5.63 20.21 -20.51
C THR A 100 -4.52 20.25 -19.45
N GLN A 101 -4.64 19.45 -18.40
CA GLN A 101 -3.54 19.23 -17.45
C GLN A 101 -2.43 18.47 -18.18
N VAL A 102 -1.28 19.13 -18.33
CA VAL A 102 -0.03 18.53 -18.80
C VAL A 102 0.26 17.33 -17.87
N PRO A 103 0.40 16.10 -18.41
CA PRO A 103 0.67 14.94 -17.58
C PRO A 103 2.01 15.13 -16.84
N PRO A 104 2.10 14.73 -15.56
CA PRO A 104 3.32 14.87 -14.79
C PRO A 104 4.47 14.15 -15.50
N ASP A 105 5.63 14.82 -15.55
CA ASP A 105 6.86 14.23 -16.06
C ASP A 105 7.13 12.91 -15.31
N GLN A 106 7.29 11.81 -16.05
CA GLN A 106 7.46 10.47 -15.50
C GLN A 106 8.64 10.41 -14.51
N SER A 107 9.67 11.24 -14.71
CA SER A 107 10.81 11.35 -13.80
C SER A 107 10.40 11.84 -12.40
N THR A 108 9.48 12.80 -12.33
CA THR A 108 9.00 13.39 -11.08
C THR A 108 8.20 12.37 -10.27
N THR A 109 7.34 11.61 -10.94
CA THR A 109 6.53 10.55 -10.31
C THR A 109 7.40 9.45 -9.71
N VAL A 110 8.43 9.01 -10.43
CA VAL A 110 9.38 7.99 -9.94
C VAL A 110 10.13 8.50 -8.70
N GLN A 111 10.57 9.75 -8.72
CA GLN A 111 11.29 10.35 -7.59
C GLN A 111 10.41 10.51 -6.34
N GLN A 112 9.15 10.94 -6.51
CA GLN A 112 8.19 11.04 -5.41
C GLN A 112 7.90 9.67 -4.79
N LEU A 113 7.78 8.65 -5.63
CA LEU A 113 7.55 7.28 -5.18
C LEU A 113 8.74 6.76 -4.38
N ALA A 114 9.96 6.90 -4.90
CA ALA A 114 11.18 6.51 -4.20
C ALA A 114 11.32 7.22 -2.84
N SER A 115 11.04 8.53 -2.82
CA SER A 115 11.06 9.33 -1.59
C SER A 115 10.06 8.81 -0.55
N SER A 116 8.84 8.47 -1.00
CA SER A 116 7.81 7.90 -0.12
C SER A 116 8.20 6.53 0.42
N GLN A 117 8.85 5.68 -0.39
CA GLN A 117 9.33 4.35 0.02
C GLN A 117 10.43 4.46 1.08
N ILE A 118 11.39 5.37 0.89
CA ILE A 118 12.45 5.64 1.86
C ILE A 118 11.86 6.18 3.16
N ALA A 119 10.90 7.11 3.09
CA ALA A 119 10.26 7.67 4.27
C ALA A 119 9.54 6.59 5.10
N LEU A 120 8.83 5.66 4.44
CA LEU A 120 8.17 4.55 5.12
C LEU A 120 9.18 3.63 5.80
N LEU A 121 10.28 3.28 5.11
CA LEU A 121 11.34 2.45 5.68
C LEU A 121 11.94 3.08 6.93
N LEU A 122 12.35 4.35 6.83
CA LEU A 122 12.95 5.09 7.93
C LEU A 122 12.00 5.20 9.12
N ARG A 123 10.72 5.52 8.88
CA ARG A 123 9.68 5.58 9.91
C ARG A 123 9.58 4.26 10.67
N VAL A 124 9.46 3.15 9.95
CA VAL A 124 9.32 1.81 10.55
C VAL A 124 10.56 1.43 11.35
N MET A 125 11.76 1.73 10.83
CA MET A 125 13.03 1.47 11.53
C MET A 125 13.20 2.31 12.80
N GLN A 126 12.63 3.52 12.83
CA GLN A 126 12.76 4.45 13.95
C GLN A 126 11.69 4.27 15.03
N GLU A 127 10.46 3.92 14.64
CA GLU A 127 9.31 3.95 15.54
C GLU A 127 8.93 2.58 16.11
N LEU A 128 9.29 1.46 15.46
CA LEU A 128 9.02 0.14 16.04
C LEU A 128 10.07 -0.21 17.11
N PRO A 129 9.69 -0.29 18.40
CA PRO A 129 10.64 -0.32 19.51
C PRO A 129 11.47 -1.61 19.61
N ASN A 130 10.97 -2.71 19.05
CA ASN A 130 11.57 -4.04 19.17
C ASN A 130 11.95 -4.63 17.80
N LEU A 131 12.03 -3.80 16.76
CA LEU A 131 12.34 -4.25 15.41
C LEU A 131 13.75 -4.83 15.34
N GLN A 132 13.85 -6.07 14.89
CA GLN A 132 15.10 -6.75 14.64
C GLN A 132 15.50 -6.52 13.19
N VAL A 133 16.69 -5.95 12.99
CA VAL A 133 17.29 -5.83 11.66
C VAL A 133 18.03 -7.12 11.38
N VAL A 134 17.51 -7.91 10.44
CA VAL A 134 18.18 -9.11 9.95
C VAL A 134 19.12 -8.66 8.83
N ALA A 135 20.41 -8.58 9.15
CA ALA A 135 21.49 -8.27 8.20
C ALA A 135 22.04 -9.54 7.54
#